data_AF-A0A974TFP8-F1
#
_entry.id   AF-A0A974TFP8-F1
#
_cell.length_a   1.000
_cell.length_b   1.000
_cell.length_c   1.000
_cell.angle_alpha   90.00
_cell.angle_beta   90.00
_cell.angle_gamma   90.00
#
_symmetry.space_group_name_H-M   'P 1'
#
loop_
_entity.id
_entity.type
_entity.pdbx_description
1 polymer ?
#
loop_
_entity_poly.entity_id
_entity_poly.type
_entity_poly.pdbx_seq_one_letter_code
_entity_poly.pdbx_strand_id
1 'polypeptide(L)' 'MQGFRSPRYLQRFVSVFSAVRNLFAPPRSRRSAHATYLYRLNAMAQWKVAANAAA' A
#
# COMPACT_ATOMS: atom_id res chain seq x y z
N MET A 1 -15.79 -13.34 11.62
CA MET A 1 -14.40 -12.96 11.98
C MET A 1 -13.47 -14.14 11.72
N GLN A 2 -12.92 -14.25 10.51
CA GLN A 2 -12.03 -15.36 10.11
C GLN A 2 -10.62 -15.14 10.69
N GLY A 3 -10.36 -15.61 11.92
CA GLY A 3 -9.03 -15.57 12.54
C GLY A 3 -8.63 -14.27 13.27
N PHE A 4 -9.45 -13.21 13.20
CA PHE A 4 -9.21 -11.97 13.95
C PHE A 4 -9.85 -12.01 15.33
N ARG A 5 -9.06 -11.69 16.38
CA ARG A 5 -9.50 -11.68 17.78
C ARG A 5 -10.56 -10.61 18.10
N SER A 6 -10.68 -9.57 17.28
CA SER A 6 -11.74 -8.56 17.42
C SER A 6 -12.01 -7.80 16.11
N PRO A 7 -13.18 -7.12 15.98
CA PRO A 7 -13.49 -6.27 14.83
C PRO A 7 -12.49 -5.13 14.64
N ARG A 8 -11.95 -4.59 15.74
CA ARG A 8 -10.93 -3.54 15.71
C ARG A 8 -9.63 -4.02 15.06
N TYR A 9 -9.18 -5.24 15.37
CA TYR A 9 -7.99 -5.82 14.73
C TYR A 9 -8.20 -6.07 13.24
N LEU A 10 -9.38 -6.55 12.86
CA LEU A 10 -9.75 -6.72 11.45
C LEU A 10 -9.74 -5.38 10.70
N GLN A 11 -10.36 -4.33 11.27
CA GLN A 11 -10.33 -2.99 10.67
C GLN A 11 -8.92 -2.46 10.49
N ARG A 12 -8.06 -2.62 11.51
CA ARG A 12 -6.68 -2.16 11.45
C ARG A 12 -5.89 -2.91 10.36
N PHE A 13 -6.08 -4.23 10.27
CA PHE A 13 -5.49 -5.04 9.21
C PHE A 13 -5.95 -4.59 7.82
N VAL A 14 -7.26 -4.48 7.59
CA VAL A 14 -7.81 -4.07 6.30
C VAL A 14 -7.32 -2.67 5.92
N SER A 15 -7.30 -1.73 6.87
CA SER A 15 -6.81 -0.37 6.63
C SER A 15 -5.35 -0.35 6.18
N VAL A 16 -4.45 -1.00 6.93
CA VAL A 16 -3.02 -1.05 6.60
C VAL A 16 -2.80 -1.82 5.29
N PHE A 17 -3.43 -2.97 5.13
CA PHE A 17 -3.29 -3.80 3.94
C PHE A 17 -3.76 -3.05 2.68
N SER A 18 -4.93 -2.40 2.74
CA SER A 18 -5.45 -1.61 1.63
C SER A 18 -4.54 -0.41 1.30
N ALA A 19 -3.99 0.27 2.31
CA ALA A 19 -3.06 1.38 2.09
C ALA A 19 -1.80 0.91 1.36
N VAL A 20 -1.17 -0.18 1.82
CA VAL A 20 0.02 -0.75 1.18
C VAL A 20 -0.29 -1.23 -0.23
N ARG A 21 -1.39 -1.97 -0.42
CA ARG A 21 -1.79 -2.45 -1.75
C ARG A 21 -2.03 -1.29 -2.71
N ASN A 22 -2.71 -0.23 -2.28
CA ASN A 22 -3.02 0.90 -3.13
C ASN A 22 -1.77 1.71 -3.47
N LEU A 23 -0.79 1.82 -2.57
CA LEU A 23 0.51 2.45 -2.84
C LEU A 23 1.23 1.80 -4.03
N PHE A 24 1.17 0.48 -4.16
CA PHE A 24 1.86 -0.25 -5.22
C PHE A 24 1.00 -0.53 -6.46
N ALA A 25 -0.32 -0.48 -6.35
CA ALA A 25 -1.23 -0.70 -7.47
C ALA A 25 -1.39 0.59 -8.30
N PRO A 26 -0.90 0.65 -9.56
CA PRO A 26 -1.06 1.83 -10.39
C PRO A 26 -2.55 2.10 -10.67
N PRO A 27 -2.99 3.36 -10.66
CA PRO A 27 -4.36 3.71 -11.00
C PRO A 27 -4.66 3.30 -12.45
N ARG A 28 -5.88 2.79 -12.69
CA ARG A 28 -6.33 2.30 -14.02
C ARG A 28 -6.26 3.36 -15.13
N SER A 29 -6.16 4.64 -14.77
CA SER A 29 -5.97 5.77 -15.69
C SER A 29 -4.54 5.88 -16.23
N ARG A 30 -3.52 5.30 -15.57
CA ARG A 30 -2.14 5.29 -16.04
C ARG A 30 -1.88 4.05 -16.90
N ARG A 31 -2.13 4.19 -18.21
CA ARG A 31 -2.03 3.08 -19.16
C ARG A 31 -0.66 2.98 -19.86
N SER A 32 0.23 3.97 -19.69
CA SER A 32 1.56 3.95 -20.30
C SER A 32 2.61 3.25 -19.41
N ALA A 33 3.56 2.58 -20.06
CA ALA A 33 4.68 1.92 -19.38
C ALA A 33 5.52 2.93 -18.57
N HIS A 34 5.77 4.11 -19.13
CA HIS A 34 6.55 5.16 -18.47
C HIS A 34 5.85 5.72 -17.22
N ALA A 35 4.53 5.97 -17.28
CA ALA A 35 3.78 6.42 -16.11
C ALA A 35 3.72 5.35 -15.01
N THR A 36 3.68 4.07 -15.39
CA THR A 36 3.74 2.93 -14.46
C THR A 36 5.13 2.81 -13.81
N TYR A 37 6.20 3.01 -14.58
CA TYR A 37 7.57 3.02 -14.07
C TYR A 37 7.79 4.12 -13.02
N LEU A 38 7.45 5.36 -13.35
CA LEU A 38 7.55 6.49 -12.42
C LEU A 38 6.68 6.29 -11.17
N TYR A 39 5.48 5.73 -11.33
CA TYR A 39 4.62 5.41 -10.19
C TYR A 39 5.30 4.43 -9.21
N ARG A 40 5.88 3.35 -9.72
CA ARG A 40 6.56 2.33 -8.91
C ARG A 40 7.79 2.89 -8.21
N LEU A 41 8.57 3.74 -8.89
CA LEU A 41 9.70 4.43 -8.27
C LEU A 41 9.27 5.28 -7.07
N ASN A 42 8.21 6.09 -7.25
CA ASN A 42 7.69 6.91 -6.17
C ASN A 42 7.12 6.06 -5.02
N ALA A 43 6.38 4.99 -5.35
CA ALA A 43 5.85 4.05 -4.37
C ALA A 43 6.96 3.42 -3.50
N MET A 44 8.07 3.01 -4.12
CA MET A 44 9.23 2.48 -3.39
C MET A 44 9.91 3.53 -2.51
N ALA A 45 9.98 4.78 -2.94
CA ALA A 45 10.51 5.87 -2.11
C ALA A 45 9.63 6.10 -0.87
N GLN A 46 8.31 6.15 -1.04
CA GLN A 46 7.36 6.27 0.07
C GLN A 46 7.43 5.06 1.01
N TRP A 47 7.59 3.86 0.47
CA TRP A 47 7.75 2.64 1.27
C TRP A 47 9.00 2.67 2.15
N LYS A 48 10.14 3.13 1.63
CA LYS A 48 11.38 3.26 2.41
C LYS A 48 11.21 4.20 3.60
N VAL A 49 10.53 5.34 3.41
CA VAL A 49 10.22 6.27 4.49
C VAL A 49 9.32 5.62 5.54
N ALA A 50 8.26 4.93 5.11
CA ALA A 50 7.36 4.22 6.03
C ALA A 50 8.06 3.10 6.81
N ALA A 51 8.96 2.34 6.17
CA ALA A 51 9.74 1.29 6.81
C ALA A 51 10.70 1.86 7.87
N ASN A 52 11.38 2.97 7.57
CA ASN A 52 12.25 3.65 8.52
C ASN A 52 11.49 4.27 9.69
N ALA A 53 10.24 4.73 9.48
CA ALA A 53 9.39 5.27 10.54
C ALA A 53 8.83 4.18 11.48
N ALA A 54 8.91 2.90 11.08
CA ALA A 54 8.46 1.76 11.87
C ALA A 54 9.60 1.05 12.62
N ALA A 55 10.85 1.49 12.42
CA ALA A 55 12.05 0.99 13.11
C ALA A 55 12.27 1.74 14.43
#